data_AF-A0A7D7VBK8-F1
#
_entry.id   AF-A0A7D7VBK8-F1
#
_cell.length_a   1.000
_cell.length_b   1.000
_cell.length_c   1.000
_cell.angle_alpha   90.00
_cell.angle_beta   90.00
_cell.angle_gamma   90.00
#
_symmetry.space_group_name_H-M   'P 1'
#
loop_
_entity.id
_entity.type
_entity.pdbx_description
1 polymer ?
#
loop_
_entity_poly.entity_id
_entity_poly.type
_entity_poly.pdbx_seq_one_letter_code
_entity_poly.pdbx_strand_id
1 'polypeptide(L)' 'MKEIQLSDRIQMAHTIEVESATQKELGLKVSWYDAYGESQTQEYSLSKGSIIEF' A
#
# COMPACT_ATOMS: atom_id res chain seq x y z
N MET A 1 -16.63 11.50 -6.74
CA MET A 1 -15.60 10.53 -7.17
C MET A 1 -15.48 9.50 -6.06
N LYS A 2 -15.54 8.20 -6.36
CA LYS A 2 -15.35 7.16 -5.32
C LYS A 2 -13.92 7.27 -4.80
N GLU A 3 -13.78 7.45 -3.50
CA GLU A 3 -12.49 7.37 -2.84
C GLU A 3 -12.00 5.93 -2.97
N ILE A 4 -10.85 5.74 -3.64
CA ILE A 4 -10.26 4.42 -3.87
C ILE A 4 -9.63 3.98 -2.55
N GLN A 5 -10.09 2.85 -2.01
CA GLN A 5 -9.62 2.36 -0.73
C GLN A 5 -8.23 1.73 -0.86
N LEU A 6 -7.52 1.63 0.27
CA LEU A 6 -6.21 0.97 0.35
C LEU A 6 -6.27 -0.46 -0.21
N SER A 7 -7.35 -1.19 0.08
CA SER A 7 -7.60 -2.55 -0.42
C SER A 7 -7.60 -2.60 -1.95
N ASP A 8 -8.35 -1.69 -2.59
CA ASP A 8 -8.38 -1.58 -4.06
C ASP A 8 -6.98 -1.29 -4.62
N ARG A 9 -6.21 -0.42 -3.97
CA ARG A 9 -4.84 -0.06 -4.39
C ARG A 9 -3.87 -1.21 -4.26
N ILE A 10 -3.99 -2.01 -3.20
CA ILE A 10 -3.16 -3.21 -3.01
C ILE A 10 -3.51 -4.26 -4.06
N GLN A 11 -4.79 -4.45 -4.40
CA GLN A 11 -5.18 -5.36 -5.48
C GLN A 11 -4.65 -4.93 -6.86
N MET A 12 -4.55 -3.62 -7.09
CA MET A 12 -3.99 -3.04 -8.31
C MET A 12 -2.46 -2.96 -8.29
N ALA A 13 -1.81 -3.26 -7.17
CA ALA A 13 -0.37 -3.08 -7.02
C ALA A 13 0.39 -4.11 -7.83
N HIS A 14 1.33 -3.64 -8.64
CA HIS A 14 2.24 -4.54 -9.37
C HIS A 14 3.42 -4.99 -8.49
N THR A 15 3.78 -4.16 -7.49
CA THR A 15 4.83 -4.42 -6.52
C THR A 15 4.38 -3.92 -5.15
N ILE A 16 4.63 -4.73 -4.13
CA ILE A 16 4.42 -4.38 -2.72
C ILE A 16 5.74 -4.61 -2.00
N GLU A 17 6.30 -3.54 -1.43
CA GLU A 17 7.53 -3.61 -0.65
C GLU A 17 7.20 -3.41 0.83
N VAL A 18 7.69 -4.32 1.66
CA VAL A 18 7.47 -4.32 3.10
C VAL A 18 8.83 -4.23 3.77
N GLU A 19 9.11 -3.08 4.38
CA GLU A 19 10.34 -2.85 5.12
C GLU A 19 10.05 -2.91 6.63
N SER A 20 10.77 -3.79 7.32
CA SER A 20 10.69 -3.90 8.78
C SER A 20 11.45 -2.74 9.42
N ALA A 21 10.75 -1.71 9.92
CA ALA A 21 11.40 -0.72 10.76
C ALA A 21 11.68 -1.34 12.14
N THR A 22 12.94 -1.22 12.56
CA THR A 22 13.57 -1.93 13.66
C THR A 22 12.96 -1.73 15.06
N GLN A 23 11.82 -1.03 15.22
CA GLN A 23 11.32 -0.67 16.55
C GLN A 23 9.82 -0.73 16.87
N LYS A 24 8.88 -0.95 15.93
CA LYS A 24 7.43 -1.28 16.19
C LYS A 24 6.51 -0.99 14.99
N GLU A 25 7.03 -0.38 13.94
CA GLU A 25 6.28 0.06 12.78
C GLU A 25 6.82 -0.61 11.51
N LEU A 26 5.93 -0.99 10.60
CA LEU A 26 6.23 -1.58 9.30
C LEU A 26 6.00 -0.49 8.25
N GLY A 27 7.00 -0.24 7.41
CA GLY A 27 6.81 0.56 6.21
C GLY A 27 6.14 -0.31 5.15
N LEU A 28 4.98 0.10 4.68
CA LEU A 28 4.30 -0.51 3.53
C LEU A 28 4.29 0.49 2.38
N LYS A 29 4.91 0.13 1.27
CA LYS A 29 4.87 0.91 0.03
C LYS A 29 4.08 0.15 -1.02
N VAL A 30 3.05 0.81 -1.55
CA VAL A 30 2.14 0.25 -2.55
C VAL A 30 2.27 1.08 -3.81
N SER A 31 2.61 0.43 -4.92
CA SER A 31 2.73 1.07 -6.24
C SER A 31 1.81 0.41 -7.26
N TRP A 32 0.95 1.21 -7.90
CA TRP A 32 -0.05 0.76 -8.89
C TRP A 32 -0.07 1.71 -10.09
N TYR A 33 -0.65 1.26 -11.21
CA TYR A 33 -0.91 2.13 -12.36
C TYR A 33 -2.35 2.64 -12.27
N ASP A 34 -2.56 3.94 -12.49
CA ASP A 34 -3.92 4.49 -12.56
C ASP A 34 -4.59 4.21 -13.91
N ALA A 35 -5.81 4.73 -14.10
CA ALA A 35 -6.59 4.52 -15.33
C ALA A 35 -5.93 5.10 -16.60
N TYR A 36 -4.92 5.96 -16.45
CA TYR A 36 -4.16 6.57 -17.54
C TYR A 36 -2.82 5.87 -17.76
N GLY A 37 -2.52 4.81 -16.99
CA GLY A 37 -1.25 4.09 -17.06
C GLY A 37 -0.10 4.81 -16.35
N GLU A 38 -0.39 5.85 -15.56
CA GLU A 38 0.63 6.56 -14.81
C GLU A 38 0.94 5.81 -13.51
N SER A 39 2.24 5.72 -13.17
CA SER A 39 2.67 5.05 -11.95
C SER A 39 2.36 5.92 -10.74
N GLN A 40 1.54 5.39 -9.84
CA GLN A 40 1.19 5.96 -8.55
C GLN A 40 1.90 5.18 -7.46
N THR A 41 2.33 5.87 -6.41
CA THR A 41 2.99 5.25 -5.27
C THR A 41 2.48 5.89 -3.99
N GLN A 42 2.21 5.06 -2.99
CA GLN A 42 1.83 5.52 -1.68
C GLN A 42 2.49 4.71 -0.59
N GLU A 43 2.96 5.44 0.42
CA GLU A 43 3.64 4.91 1.60
C GLU A 43 2.70 4.96 2.80
N TYR A 44 2.72 3.89 3.58
CA TYR A 44 1.93 3.71 4.79
C TYR A 44 2.86 3.28 5.91
N SER A 45 2.60 3.79 7.10
CA SER A 45 3.23 3.31 8.33
C SER A 45 2.22 2.44 9.06
N LEU A 46 2.48 1.13 9.12
CA LEU A 46 1.62 0.16 9.78
C LEU A 46 2.17 -0.15 11.17
N SER A 47 1.31 -0.18 12.18
CA SER A 47 1.70 -0.69 13.49
C SER A 47 1.85 -2.21 13.46
N LYS A 48 2.78 -2.75 14.26
CA LYS A 48 2.92 -4.21 14.43
C LYS A 48 1.59 -4.85 14.84
N GLY A 49 1.19 -5.90 14.12
CA GLY A 49 -0.09 -6.61 14.35
C GLY A 49 -1.27 -6.09 13.55
N SER A 50 -1.06 -5.13 12.63
CA SER A 50 -2.09 -4.70 11.67
C SER A 50 -2.48 -5.86 10.76
N ILE A 51 -3.79 -6.08 10.60
CA ILE A 51 -4.35 -7.05 9.65
C ILE A 51 -4.77 -6.27 8.41
N ILE A 52 -4.32 -6.73 7.24
CA ILE A 52 -4.78 -6.22 5.94
C ILE A 52 -5.81 -7.23 5.44
N GLU A 53 -7.07 -6.83 5.40
CA GLU A 53 -8.20 -7.66 4.92
C GLU A 53 -8.64 -7.19 3.53
N PHE A 54 -9.10 -8.13 2.70
CA PHE A 54 -9.53 -7.93 1.31
C PHE A 54 -10.98 -8.36 1.13
#